data_AF-A0A969KL12-F1
#
_entry.id   AF-A0A969KL12-F1
#
_cell.length_a   1.000
_cell.length_b   1.000
_cell.length_c   1.000
_cell.angle_alpha   90.00
_cell.angle_beta   90.00
_cell.angle_gamma   90.00
#
_symmetry.space_group_name_H-M   'P 1'
#
loop_
_entity.id
_entity.type
_entity.pdbx_description
1 polymer ?
#
loop_
_entity_poly.entity_id
_entity_poly.type
_entity_poly.pdbx_seq_one_letter_code
_entity_poly.pdbx_strand_id
1 'polypeptide(L)'
;MSEQPGNQVIFDLLDTLLLLIFRPVVQRQLLAFGIVVLLAWLLPILFDRALQRLSRGKLDAKLRSRSDSGVWWRRLLRAANAAEYTFFPILGLLLGNLAIGIFRSQGWLYGLIEQLLPLFWLLLAYRLLVALLHTVFDDGAARTYQSRYLGPSFLILVIVNVYLGFAGTIRFAEVELFQMLETPITLRSVFVALVVLYAFFAAAWILRDVLNHYFGSHPETDVGVANTVNIVSYYTIIGAGILVSLNIVGFQLSALLIVFGGLSVGIGFGLQELVANFISGIMLLFEQSLRPGDIIEVSGQRGMVSKL
;
A
#
# COMPACT_ATOMS: atom_id res chain seq x y z
N MET A 1 20.64 19.00 35.99
CA MET A 1 20.11 19.32 34.65
C MET A 1 20.78 18.37 33.66
N SER A 2 20.19 17.20 33.46
CA SER A 2 20.65 16.19 32.51
C SER A 2 20.08 16.54 31.13
N GLU A 3 20.89 17.15 30.28
CA GLU A 3 20.52 17.31 28.87
C GLU A 3 20.30 15.91 28.28
N GLN A 4 19.10 15.68 27.73
CA GLN A 4 18.74 14.41 27.12
C GLN A 4 19.60 14.21 25.86
N PRO A 5 20.41 13.13 25.79
CA PRO A 5 21.34 12.91 24.68
C PRO A 5 20.67 12.82 23.30
N GLY A 6 19.37 12.52 23.24
CA GLY A 6 18.63 12.39 21.98
C GLY A 6 18.46 13.70 21.19
N ASN A 7 18.36 14.86 21.84
CA ASN A 7 18.16 16.12 21.12
C ASN A 7 19.44 16.57 20.40
N GLN A 8 20.61 16.44 21.03
CA GLN A 8 21.90 16.78 20.42
C GLN A 8 22.17 15.93 19.18
N VAL A 9 21.87 14.63 19.23
CA VAL A 9 22.05 13.72 18.09
C VAL A 9 21.21 14.16 16.89
N ILE A 10 19.96 14.59 17.09
CA ILE A 10 19.10 15.06 15.99
C ILE A 10 19.66 16.35 15.37
N PHE A 11 20.15 17.29 16.18
CA PHE A 11 20.74 18.53 15.66
C PHE A 11 22.05 18.27 14.91
N ASP A 12 22.93 17.41 15.43
CA ASP A 12 24.18 17.03 14.76
C ASP A 12 23.93 16.33 13.41
N LEU A 13 22.86 15.53 13.35
CA LEU A 13 22.39 14.90 12.13
C LEU A 13 21.85 15.92 11.12
N LEU A 14 21.05 16.89 11.56
CA LEU A 14 20.58 17.97 10.70
C LEU A 14 21.75 18.78 10.15
N ASP A 15 22.74 19.11 10.98
CA ASP A 15 23.93 19.83 10.55
C ASP A 15 24.77 19.01 9.57
N THR A 16 24.91 17.70 9.81
CA THR A 16 25.60 16.80 8.88
C THR A 16 24.90 16.72 7.52
N LEU A 17 23.56 16.65 7.50
CA LEU A 17 22.78 16.68 6.25
C LEU A 17 22.92 18.02 5.54
N LEU A 18 22.82 19.13 6.26
CA LEU A 18 23.01 20.46 5.71
C LEU A 18 24.40 20.57 5.07
N LEU A 19 25.45 20.20 5.78
CA LEU A 19 26.81 20.18 5.27
C LEU A 19 26.98 19.28 4.03
N LEU A 20 26.29 18.13 3.99
CA LEU A 20 26.31 17.23 2.85
C LEU A 20 25.63 17.84 1.62
N ILE A 21 24.47 18.47 1.80
CA ILE A 21 23.71 19.14 0.74
C ILE A 21 24.50 20.33 0.16
N PHE A 22 25.25 21.06 0.99
CA PHE A 22 26.09 22.17 0.55
C PHE A 22 27.41 21.74 -0.11
N ARG A 23 27.75 20.44 -0.18
CA ARG A 23 28.97 20.01 -0.89
C ARG A 23 28.84 20.27 -2.39
N PRO A 24 29.86 20.85 -3.05
CA PRO A 24 29.83 21.12 -4.50
C PRO A 24 29.51 19.88 -5.36
N VAL A 25 29.97 18.71 -4.93
CA VAL A 25 29.73 17.43 -5.60
C VAL A 25 28.24 17.04 -5.56
N VAL A 26 27.57 17.27 -4.43
CA VAL A 26 26.15 16.97 -4.24
C VAL A 26 25.29 17.99 -4.99
N GLN A 27 25.66 19.27 -4.93
CA GLN A 27 24.98 20.33 -5.67
C GLN A 27 24.98 20.10 -7.19
N ARG A 28 26.11 19.65 -7.77
CA ARG A 28 26.17 19.28 -9.19
C ARG A 28 25.20 18.15 -9.54
N GLN A 29 25.10 17.13 -8.69
CA GLN A 29 24.17 16.02 -8.88
C GLN A 29 22.71 16.46 -8.76
N LEU A 30 22.40 17.31 -7.77
CA LEU A 30 21.05 17.86 -7.57
C LEU A 30 20.64 18.76 -8.76
N LEU A 31 21.55 19.59 -9.27
CA LEU A 31 21.30 20.40 -10.46
C LEU A 31 21.07 19.53 -11.70
N ALA A 32 21.92 18.52 -11.91
CA ALA A 32 21.77 17.58 -13.03
C ALA A 32 20.43 16.82 -12.94
N PHE A 33 20.06 16.32 -11.76
CA PHE A 33 18.78 15.66 -11.55
C PHE A 33 17.60 16.62 -11.74
N GLY A 34 17.70 17.86 -11.26
CA GLY A 34 16.71 18.91 -11.50
C GLY A 34 16.52 19.22 -12.99
N ILE A 35 17.62 19.27 -13.75
CA ILE A 35 17.57 19.42 -15.22
C ILE A 35 16.89 18.22 -15.87
N VAL A 36 17.21 16.99 -15.45
CA VAL A 36 16.56 15.76 -15.94
C VAL A 36 15.05 15.82 -15.72
N VAL A 37 14.60 16.17 -14.50
CA VAL A 37 13.17 16.33 -14.17
C VAL A 37 12.51 17.42 -15.01
N LEU A 38 13.15 18.58 -15.12
CA LEU A 38 12.63 19.73 -15.86
C LEU A 38 12.51 19.42 -17.36
N LEU A 39 13.52 18.79 -17.95
CA LEU A 39 13.49 18.38 -19.36
C LEU A 39 12.47 17.27 -19.61
N ALA A 40 12.39 16.28 -18.72
CA ALA A 40 11.37 15.23 -18.81
C ALA A 40 9.94 15.80 -18.75
N TRP A 41 9.74 16.92 -18.05
CA TRP A 41 8.47 17.63 -17.97
C TRP A 41 8.19 18.54 -19.18
N LEU A 42 9.20 19.30 -19.65
CA LEU A 42 9.02 20.27 -20.74
C LEU A 42 8.95 19.64 -22.14
N LEU A 43 9.72 18.57 -22.39
CA LEU A 43 9.85 17.98 -23.73
C LEU A 43 8.50 17.53 -24.32
N PRO A 44 7.62 16.81 -23.58
CA PRO A 44 6.30 16.44 -24.09
C PRO A 44 5.46 17.68 -24.48
N ILE A 45 5.43 18.70 -23.61
CA ILE A 45 4.65 19.93 -23.81
C ILE A 45 5.10 20.67 -25.08
N LEU A 46 6.41 20.76 -25.30
CA LEU A 46 6.98 21.41 -26.48
C LEU A 46 6.68 20.61 -27.75
N PHE A 47 6.78 19.28 -27.67
CA PHE A 47 6.47 18.38 -28.77
C PHE A 47 5.01 18.52 -29.21
N ASP A 48 4.06 18.51 -28.26
CA ASP A 48 2.63 18.65 -28.58
C ASP A 48 2.30 20.01 -29.21
N ARG A 49 2.89 21.09 -28.70
CA ARG A 49 2.74 22.43 -29.29
C ARG A 49 3.32 22.51 -30.71
N ALA A 50 4.46 21.88 -30.95
CA ALA A 50 5.09 21.84 -32.27
C ALA A 50 4.25 21.02 -33.26
N LEU A 51 3.74 19.86 -32.82
CA LEU A 51 2.89 18.99 -33.62
C LEU A 51 1.57 19.68 -34.01
N GLN A 52 0.95 20.41 -33.07
CA GLN A 52 -0.27 21.18 -33.34
C GLN A 52 -0.05 22.31 -34.37
N ARG A 53 1.12 22.96 -34.36
CA ARG A 53 1.46 23.99 -35.38
C ARG A 53 1.60 23.39 -36.78
N LEU A 54 2.10 22.17 -36.90
CA LEU A 54 2.24 21.45 -38.17
C LEU A 54 0.91 20.80 -38.64
N SER A 55 0.08 20.37 -37.70
CA SER A 55 -1.18 19.63 -37.93
C SER A 55 -2.38 20.51 -38.34
N ARG A 56 -2.38 21.80 -37.97
CA ARG A 56 -3.47 22.76 -38.27
C ARG A 56 -3.83 22.92 -39.76
N GLY A 57 -3.05 22.36 -40.69
CA GLY A 57 -3.32 22.45 -42.12
C GLY A 57 -4.15 21.33 -42.74
N LYS A 58 -4.26 20.12 -42.15
CA LYS A 58 -4.83 18.95 -42.88
C LYS A 58 -5.63 17.92 -42.09
N LEU A 59 -5.65 17.95 -40.75
CA LEU A 59 -6.21 16.83 -39.96
C LEU A 59 -7.69 16.96 -39.58
N ASP A 60 -8.21 18.19 -39.43
CA ASP A 60 -9.59 18.41 -38.93
C ASP A 60 -10.69 18.12 -39.98
N ALA A 61 -10.37 18.18 -41.27
CA ALA A 61 -11.35 17.94 -42.34
C ALA A 61 -11.68 16.45 -42.55
N LYS A 62 -10.81 15.52 -42.11
CA LYS A 62 -10.96 14.07 -42.38
C LYS A 62 -11.45 13.25 -41.19
N LEU A 63 -11.49 13.83 -39.98
CA LEU A 63 -11.91 13.14 -38.75
C LEU A 63 -13.38 13.36 -38.38
N ARG A 64 -14.08 14.33 -39.00
CA ARG A 64 -15.52 14.58 -38.76
C ARG A 64 -16.46 13.67 -39.55
N SER A 65 -15.98 12.91 -40.54
CA SER A 65 -16.85 12.11 -41.44
C SER A 65 -16.91 10.60 -41.16
N ARG A 66 -16.34 10.11 -40.05
CA ARG A 66 -16.40 8.68 -39.67
C ARG A 66 -16.68 8.46 -38.17
N SER A 67 -17.70 9.15 -37.66
CA SER A 67 -18.19 8.95 -36.30
C SER A 67 -19.19 7.79 -36.21
N ASP A 68 -18.73 6.56 -36.47
CA ASP A 68 -19.45 5.36 -35.99
C ASP A 68 -18.55 4.12 -35.79
N SER A 69 -17.26 4.30 -35.50
CA SER A 69 -16.36 3.15 -35.27
C SER A 69 -15.70 3.17 -33.89
N GLY A 70 -16.13 2.22 -33.06
CA GLY A 70 -15.35 1.64 -31.96
C GLY A 70 -15.38 2.38 -30.63
N VAL A 71 -16.22 1.92 -29.70
CA VAL A 71 -16.05 2.13 -28.25
C VAL A 71 -14.60 1.80 -27.82
N TRP A 72 -13.97 0.82 -28.46
CA TRP A 72 -12.57 0.44 -28.26
C TRP A 72 -11.57 1.53 -28.66
N TRP A 73 -11.75 2.24 -29.78
CA TRP A 73 -10.84 3.32 -30.20
C TRP A 73 -10.89 4.52 -29.24
N ARG A 74 -12.07 4.82 -28.69
CA ARG A 74 -12.23 5.84 -27.62
C ARG A 74 -11.64 5.39 -26.28
N ARG A 75 -11.56 4.09 -25.99
CA ARG A 75 -10.84 3.56 -24.81
C ARG A 75 -9.33 3.63 -25.02
N LEU A 76 -8.87 3.32 -26.24
CA LEU A 76 -7.46 3.36 -26.63
C LEU A 76 -6.91 4.80 -26.70
N LEU A 77 -7.70 5.75 -27.19
CA LEU A 77 -7.36 7.18 -27.15
C LEU A 77 -7.39 7.77 -25.73
N ARG A 78 -8.28 7.28 -24.85
CA ARG A 78 -8.25 7.66 -23.41
C ARG A 78 -7.03 7.07 -22.69
N ALA A 79 -6.64 5.84 -23.01
CA ALA A 79 -5.38 5.24 -22.58
C ALA A 79 -4.16 5.97 -23.20
N ALA A 80 -4.29 6.52 -24.40
CA ALA A 80 -3.26 7.36 -25.04
C ALA A 80 -3.16 8.76 -24.42
N ASN A 81 -4.26 9.38 -23.96
CA ASN A 81 -4.20 10.57 -23.12
C ASN A 81 -3.62 10.26 -21.72
N ALA A 82 -3.73 9.02 -21.22
CA ALA A 82 -2.92 8.56 -20.09
C ALA A 82 -1.43 8.36 -20.49
N ALA A 83 -1.15 8.08 -21.76
CA ALA A 83 0.21 8.00 -22.32
C ALA A 83 0.92 9.36 -22.41
N GLU A 84 0.19 10.48 -22.59
CA GLU A 84 0.72 11.85 -22.44
C GLU A 84 1.41 12.03 -21.07
N TYR A 85 0.93 11.33 -20.03
CA TYR A 85 1.52 11.29 -18.68
C TYR A 85 2.56 10.18 -18.46
N THR A 86 2.74 9.26 -19.41
CA THR A 86 3.72 8.16 -19.35
C THR A 86 5.06 8.56 -19.99
N PHE A 87 5.07 9.59 -20.84
CA PHE A 87 6.31 10.14 -21.39
C PHE A 87 7.24 10.70 -20.32
N PHE A 88 6.70 11.34 -19.28
CA PHE A 88 7.51 11.92 -18.20
C PHE A 88 8.45 10.90 -17.53
N PRO A 89 7.97 9.77 -16.97
CA PRO A 89 8.87 8.81 -16.34
C PRO A 89 9.82 8.13 -17.33
N ILE A 90 9.39 7.87 -18.57
CA ILE A 90 10.26 7.27 -19.59
C ILE A 90 11.40 8.23 -19.96
N LEU A 91 11.09 9.50 -20.21
CA LEU A 91 12.09 10.52 -20.49
C LEU A 91 13.00 10.76 -19.28
N GLY A 92 12.45 10.75 -18.06
CA GLY A 92 13.22 10.83 -16.84
C GLY A 92 14.24 9.71 -16.71
N LEU A 93 13.85 8.46 -17.02
CA LEU A 93 14.76 7.32 -17.06
C LEU A 93 15.84 7.48 -18.13
N LEU A 94 15.46 7.86 -19.34
CA LEU A 94 16.39 8.01 -20.46
C LEU A 94 17.40 9.13 -20.17
N LEU A 95 16.92 10.32 -19.81
CA LEU A 95 17.75 11.48 -19.48
C LEU A 95 18.58 11.25 -18.21
N GLY A 96 18.04 10.55 -17.21
CA GLY A 96 18.77 10.18 -16.00
C GLY A 96 19.93 9.22 -16.27
N ASN A 97 19.72 8.20 -17.10
CA ASN A 97 20.79 7.31 -17.55
C ASN A 97 21.85 8.06 -18.39
N LEU A 98 21.42 8.97 -19.28
CA LEU A 98 22.35 9.84 -20.01
C LEU A 98 23.18 10.72 -19.06
N ALA A 99 22.55 11.30 -18.05
CA ALA A 99 23.25 12.11 -17.04
C ALA A 99 24.29 11.27 -16.27
N ILE A 100 23.95 10.04 -15.87
CA ILE A 100 24.91 9.11 -15.25
C ILE A 100 26.07 8.81 -16.22
N GLY A 101 25.79 8.59 -17.49
CA GLY A 101 26.81 8.37 -18.53
C GLY A 101 27.79 9.53 -18.67
N ILE A 102 27.28 10.77 -18.64
CA ILE A 102 28.09 12.00 -18.68
C ILE A 102 28.94 12.15 -17.42
N PHE A 103 28.35 11.91 -16.24
CA PHE A 103 29.10 12.00 -14.98
C PHE A 103 30.20 10.94 -14.92
N ARG A 104 29.90 9.72 -15.36
CA ARG A 104 30.86 8.62 -15.42
C ARG A 104 32.02 8.95 -16.36
N SER A 105 31.75 9.49 -17.55
CA SER A 105 32.81 9.84 -18.52
C SER A 105 33.72 10.97 -18.04
N GLN A 106 33.21 11.85 -17.18
CA GLN A 106 33.97 12.95 -16.58
C GLN A 106 34.63 12.57 -15.24
N GLY A 107 34.48 11.32 -14.79
CA GLY A 107 35.02 10.85 -13.50
C GLY A 107 34.32 11.46 -12.28
N TRP A 108 33.11 12.00 -12.45
CA TRP A 108 32.33 12.61 -11.36
C TRP A 108 31.50 11.56 -10.61
N LEU A 109 31.28 11.82 -9.32
CA LEU A 109 30.39 10.99 -8.49
C LEU A 109 28.93 11.21 -8.91
N TYR A 110 28.19 10.11 -9.10
CA TYR A 110 26.79 10.11 -9.56
C TYR A 110 25.83 9.33 -8.65
N GLY A 111 26.28 8.94 -7.45
CA GLY A 111 25.53 8.05 -6.56
C GLY A 111 24.14 8.59 -6.17
N LEU A 112 23.96 9.90 -6.04
CA LEU A 112 22.65 10.50 -5.74
C LEU A 112 21.69 10.35 -6.93
N ILE A 113 22.17 10.56 -8.15
CA ILE A 113 21.37 10.39 -9.37
C ILE A 113 20.94 8.93 -9.50
N GLU A 114 21.87 8.00 -9.24
CA GLU A 114 21.60 6.56 -9.25
C GLU A 114 20.58 6.16 -8.17
N GLN A 115 20.62 6.75 -6.97
CA GLN A 115 19.65 6.51 -5.90
C GLN A 115 18.25 7.07 -6.20
N LEU A 116 18.14 8.17 -6.95
CA LEU A 116 16.85 8.77 -7.30
C LEU A 116 16.23 8.20 -8.58
N LEU A 117 17.03 7.58 -9.46
CA LEU A 117 16.56 7.03 -10.74
C LEU A 117 15.43 5.98 -10.60
N PRO A 118 15.44 5.07 -9.60
CA PRO A 118 14.35 4.11 -9.40
C PRO A 118 12.98 4.76 -9.14
N LEU A 119 12.93 6.02 -8.70
CA LEU A 119 11.66 6.74 -8.52
C LEU A 119 10.90 6.92 -9.84
N PHE A 120 11.61 7.05 -10.96
CA PHE A 120 10.97 7.11 -12.28
C PHE A 120 10.42 5.74 -12.71
N TRP A 121 11.08 4.63 -12.34
CA TRP A 121 10.53 3.28 -12.54
C TRP A 121 9.27 3.06 -11.72
N LEU A 122 9.26 3.47 -10.45
CA LEU A 122 8.06 3.41 -9.61
C LEU A 122 6.92 4.26 -10.18
N LEU A 123 7.22 5.47 -10.64
CA LEU A 123 6.23 6.34 -11.26
C LEU A 123 5.69 5.73 -12.56
N LEU A 124 6.55 5.14 -13.39
CA LEU A 124 6.12 4.42 -14.59
C LEU A 124 5.19 3.26 -14.24
N ALA A 125 5.57 2.43 -13.28
CA ALA A 125 4.76 1.30 -12.82
C ALA A 125 3.39 1.75 -12.29
N TYR A 126 3.36 2.79 -11.44
CA TYR A 126 2.12 3.39 -10.95
C TYR A 126 1.23 3.88 -12.09
N ARG A 127 1.79 4.58 -13.07
CA ARG A 127 1.04 5.09 -14.24
C ARG A 127 0.47 3.95 -15.08
N LEU A 128 1.25 2.91 -15.34
CA LEU A 128 0.79 1.73 -16.08
C LEU A 128 -0.33 1.00 -15.33
N LEU A 129 -0.23 0.89 -14.01
CA LEU A 129 -1.24 0.26 -13.17
C LEU A 129 -2.55 1.08 -13.19
N VAL A 130 -2.47 2.40 -13.07
CA VAL A 130 -3.66 3.28 -13.19
C VAL A 130 -4.27 3.21 -14.59
N ALA A 131 -3.45 3.19 -15.64
CA ALA A 131 -3.95 3.01 -17.01
C ALA A 131 -4.69 1.67 -17.16
N LEU A 132 -4.11 0.57 -16.66
CA LEU A 132 -4.75 -0.76 -16.67
C LEU A 132 -6.07 -0.75 -15.89
N LEU A 133 -6.11 -0.12 -14.73
CA LEU A 133 -7.31 0.03 -13.92
C LEU A 133 -8.46 0.70 -14.70
N HIS A 134 -8.17 1.80 -15.40
CA HIS A 134 -9.15 2.49 -16.26
C HIS A 134 -9.54 1.70 -17.52
N THR A 135 -8.75 0.70 -17.93
CA THR A 135 -9.15 -0.19 -19.04
C THR A 135 -10.11 -1.29 -18.61
N VAL A 136 -9.99 -1.75 -17.35
CA VAL A 136 -10.76 -2.89 -16.81
C VAL A 136 -12.04 -2.43 -16.12
N PHE A 137 -11.98 -1.31 -15.38
CA PHE A 137 -13.08 -0.81 -14.56
C PHE A 137 -13.70 0.47 -15.12
N ASP A 138 -14.96 0.72 -14.74
CA ASP A 138 -15.62 2.00 -15.02
C ASP A 138 -14.89 3.17 -14.35
N ASP A 139 -14.98 4.36 -14.94
CA ASP A 139 -14.25 5.55 -14.49
C ASP A 139 -14.51 5.92 -13.02
N GLY A 140 -15.70 5.60 -12.49
CA GLY A 140 -16.05 5.79 -11.07
C GLY A 140 -15.34 4.80 -10.13
N ALA A 141 -15.33 3.52 -10.51
CA ALA A 141 -14.65 2.48 -9.74
C ALA A 141 -13.13 2.68 -9.80
N ALA A 142 -12.57 2.95 -10.99
CA ALA A 142 -11.15 3.19 -11.19
C ALA A 142 -10.63 4.36 -10.33
N ARG A 143 -11.36 5.50 -10.28
CA ARG A 143 -10.98 6.63 -9.40
C ARG A 143 -11.01 6.26 -7.92
N THR A 144 -11.97 5.45 -7.51
CA THR A 144 -12.07 4.96 -6.12
C THR A 144 -10.88 4.08 -5.77
N TYR A 145 -10.55 3.10 -6.61
CA TYR A 145 -9.39 2.24 -6.37
C TYR A 145 -8.07 3.02 -6.42
N GLN A 146 -7.95 4.00 -7.32
CA GLN A 146 -6.78 4.85 -7.44
C GLN A 146 -6.54 5.68 -6.17
N SER A 147 -7.54 6.44 -5.71
CA SER A 147 -7.39 7.34 -4.56
C SER A 147 -7.27 6.59 -3.23
N ARG A 148 -7.95 5.45 -3.12
CA ARG A 148 -8.02 4.66 -1.89
C ARG A 148 -6.84 3.70 -1.71
N TYR A 149 -6.35 3.10 -2.79
CA TYR A 149 -5.30 2.07 -2.72
C TYR A 149 -4.01 2.48 -3.43
N LEU A 150 -4.08 2.84 -4.71
CA LEU A 150 -2.87 3.02 -5.52
C LEU A 150 -2.07 4.26 -5.14
N GLY A 151 -2.74 5.37 -4.82
CA GLY A 151 -2.08 6.62 -4.45
C GLY A 151 -1.27 6.50 -3.16
N PRO A 152 -1.89 6.09 -2.03
CA PRO A 152 -1.16 5.98 -0.76
C PRO A 152 -0.09 4.89 -0.79
N SER A 153 -0.32 3.75 -1.46
CA SER A 153 0.70 2.71 -1.62
C SER A 153 1.89 3.17 -2.47
N PHE A 154 1.65 3.93 -3.55
CA PHE A 154 2.70 4.56 -4.34
C PHE A 154 3.56 5.51 -3.50
N LEU A 155 2.92 6.37 -2.69
CA LEU A 155 3.63 7.30 -1.81
C LEU A 155 4.55 6.53 -0.84
N ILE A 156 4.05 5.44 -0.26
CA ILE A 156 4.84 4.62 0.65
C ILE A 156 5.97 3.87 -0.07
N LEU A 157 5.73 3.35 -1.27
CA LEU A 157 6.80 2.75 -2.08
C LEU A 157 7.90 3.77 -2.41
N VAL A 158 7.53 5.01 -2.71
CA VAL A 158 8.49 6.11 -2.88
C VAL A 158 9.27 6.35 -1.60
N ILE A 159 8.60 6.51 -0.45
CA ILE A 159 9.27 6.74 0.84
C ILE A 159 10.21 5.57 1.18
N VAL A 160 9.76 4.32 1.03
CA VAL A 160 10.56 3.12 1.29
C VAL A 160 11.76 3.05 0.35
N ASN A 161 11.58 3.36 -0.93
CA ASN A 161 12.67 3.32 -1.89
C ASN A 161 13.72 4.39 -1.61
N VAL A 162 13.30 5.62 -1.29
CA VAL A 162 14.20 6.69 -0.81
C VAL A 162 14.91 6.24 0.47
N TYR A 163 14.17 5.72 1.45
CA TYR A 163 14.78 5.22 2.69
C TYR A 163 15.84 4.16 2.41
N LEU A 164 15.55 3.13 1.60
CA LEU A 164 16.50 2.07 1.29
C LEU A 164 17.73 2.59 0.52
N GLY A 165 17.55 3.52 -0.42
CA GLY A 165 18.64 4.13 -1.18
C GLY A 165 19.61 4.92 -0.30
N PHE A 166 19.09 5.68 0.66
CA PHE A 166 19.90 6.51 1.54
C PHE A 166 20.32 5.83 2.85
N ALA A 167 19.64 4.77 3.29
CA ALA A 167 19.89 4.12 4.59
C ALA A 167 21.35 3.68 4.76
N GLY A 168 21.95 3.06 3.72
CA GLY A 168 23.34 2.63 3.74
C GLY A 168 24.35 3.76 3.56
N THR A 169 23.95 4.88 2.97
CA THR A 169 24.85 6.01 2.68
C THR A 169 25.03 6.91 3.88
N ILE A 170 23.97 7.12 4.67
CA ILE A 170 23.98 8.17 5.67
C ILE A 170 24.10 7.63 7.12
N ARG A 171 23.98 6.33 7.40
CA ARG A 171 23.93 5.75 8.78
C ARG A 171 22.84 6.33 9.69
N PHE A 172 21.98 7.22 9.21
CA PHE A 172 20.83 7.80 9.94
C PHE A 172 19.85 6.71 10.41
N ALA A 173 19.82 5.58 9.70
CA ALA A 173 19.00 4.44 10.06
C ALA A 173 19.42 3.79 11.40
N GLU A 174 20.69 3.92 11.79
CA GLU A 174 21.25 3.32 13.02
C GLU A 174 21.15 4.25 14.23
N VAL A 175 20.62 5.46 14.04
CA VAL A 175 20.51 6.45 15.11
C VAL A 175 19.54 5.95 16.18
N GLU A 176 20.07 5.75 17.38
CA GLU A 176 19.30 5.46 18.57
C GLU A 176 18.53 6.72 18.99
N LEU A 177 17.20 6.66 18.96
CA LEU A 177 16.34 7.76 19.40
C LEU A 177 16.25 7.78 20.92
N PHE A 178 16.01 6.61 21.52
CA PHE A 178 15.97 6.40 22.96
C PHE A 178 16.11 4.91 23.27
N GLN A 179 16.56 4.58 24.47
CA GLN A 179 16.61 3.21 24.96
C GLN A 179 15.34 2.93 25.77
N MET A 180 14.59 1.90 25.39
CA MET A 180 13.49 1.38 26.21
C MET A 180 13.88 0.03 26.78
N LEU A 181 13.93 -0.04 28.11
CA LEU A 181 14.44 -1.19 28.87
C LEU A 181 15.85 -1.58 28.41
N GLU A 182 15.96 -2.59 27.54
CA GLU A 182 17.24 -3.15 27.05
C GLU A 182 17.35 -3.13 25.51
N THR A 183 16.34 -2.59 24.81
CA THR A 183 16.32 -2.53 23.34
C THR A 183 16.45 -1.08 22.87
N PRO A 184 17.49 -0.72 22.09
CA PRO A 184 17.61 0.62 21.52
C PRO A 184 16.53 0.80 20.45
N ILE A 185 15.69 1.82 20.62
CA ILE A 185 14.69 2.20 19.61
C ILE A 185 15.39 3.09 18.60
N THR A 186 15.53 2.57 17.38
CA THR A 186 16.23 3.25 16.28
C THR A 186 15.24 3.93 15.35
N LEU A 187 15.70 4.94 14.62
CA LEU A 187 14.88 5.56 13.57
C LEU A 187 14.43 4.53 12.51
N ARG A 188 15.27 3.52 12.25
CA ARG A 188 14.93 2.37 11.41
C ARG A 188 13.74 1.57 11.95
N SER A 189 13.74 1.21 13.23
CA SER A 189 12.67 0.38 13.79
C SER A 189 11.32 1.11 13.73
N VAL A 190 11.31 2.41 14.04
CA VAL A 190 10.10 3.25 13.92
C VAL A 190 9.62 3.32 12.46
N PHE A 191 10.52 3.58 11.53
CA PHE A 191 10.16 3.65 10.11
C PHE A 191 9.57 2.33 9.58
N VAL A 192 10.25 1.21 9.86
CA VAL A 192 9.78 -0.13 9.45
C VAL A 192 8.44 -0.46 10.10
N ALA A 193 8.26 -0.12 11.39
CA ALA A 193 7.00 -0.35 12.08
C ALA A 193 5.83 0.42 11.46
N LEU A 194 6.04 1.66 11.02
CA LEU A 194 5.01 2.47 10.34
C LEU A 194 4.66 1.90 8.96
N VAL A 195 5.66 1.45 8.19
CA VAL A 195 5.44 0.82 6.88
C VAL A 195 4.66 -0.48 7.04
N VAL A 196 5.03 -1.32 8.00
CA VAL A 196 4.32 -2.57 8.31
C VAL A 196 2.91 -2.27 8.80
N LEU A 197 2.74 -1.30 9.70
CA LEU A 197 1.41 -0.93 10.20
C LEU A 197 0.49 -0.53 9.05
N TYR A 198 0.99 0.34 8.15
CA TYR A 198 0.24 0.72 6.96
C TYR A 198 -0.09 -0.48 6.07
N ALA A 199 0.84 -1.42 5.87
CA ALA A 199 0.59 -2.62 5.07
C ALA A 199 -0.56 -3.46 5.63
N PHE A 200 -0.64 -3.60 6.97
CA PHE A 200 -1.78 -4.26 7.63
C PHE A 200 -3.09 -3.47 7.47
N PHE A 201 -3.06 -2.14 7.58
CA PHE A 201 -4.24 -1.32 7.27
C PHE A 201 -4.67 -1.53 5.82
N ALA A 202 -3.76 -1.43 4.85
CA ALA A 202 -4.09 -1.66 3.44
C ALA A 202 -4.69 -3.07 3.21
N ALA A 203 -4.11 -4.10 3.83
CA ALA A 203 -4.62 -5.47 3.76
C ALA A 203 -6.04 -5.61 4.35
N ALA A 204 -6.29 -5.01 5.53
CA ALA A 204 -7.61 -5.03 6.16
C ALA A 204 -8.68 -4.36 5.28
N TRP A 205 -8.32 -3.26 4.62
CA TRP A 205 -9.23 -2.54 3.73
C TRP A 205 -9.51 -3.31 2.44
N ILE A 206 -8.47 -3.88 1.82
CA ILE A 206 -8.63 -4.73 0.64
C ILE A 206 -9.51 -5.94 0.97
N LEU A 207 -9.25 -6.61 2.10
CA LEU A 207 -10.07 -7.74 2.53
C LEU A 207 -11.54 -7.32 2.70
N ARG A 208 -11.80 -6.18 3.33
CA ARG A 208 -13.16 -5.67 3.51
C ARG A 208 -13.87 -5.43 2.17
N ASP A 209 -13.20 -4.86 1.19
CA ASP A 209 -13.77 -4.67 -0.15
C ASP A 209 -14.03 -6.00 -0.86
N VAL A 210 -13.11 -6.96 -0.75
CA VAL A 210 -13.28 -8.32 -1.30
C VAL A 210 -14.47 -9.03 -0.65
N LEU A 211 -14.60 -8.97 0.67
CA LEU A 211 -15.71 -9.57 1.40
C LEU A 211 -17.04 -8.91 1.03
N ASN A 212 -17.09 -7.58 0.96
CA ASN A 212 -18.29 -6.86 0.53
C ASN A 212 -18.72 -7.24 -0.89
N HIS A 213 -17.76 -7.38 -1.81
CA HIS A 213 -18.05 -7.81 -3.18
C HIS A 213 -18.53 -9.27 -3.24
N TYR A 214 -17.90 -10.16 -2.47
CA TYR A 214 -18.28 -11.56 -2.36
C TYR A 214 -19.70 -11.74 -1.81
N PHE A 215 -20.01 -11.10 -0.68
CA PHE A 215 -21.35 -11.16 -0.06
C PHE A 215 -22.41 -10.43 -0.91
N GLY A 216 -22.06 -9.31 -1.55
CA GLY A 216 -22.95 -8.63 -2.48
C GLY A 216 -23.32 -9.46 -3.72
N SER A 217 -22.48 -10.44 -4.09
CA SER A 217 -22.72 -11.35 -5.20
C SER A 217 -23.50 -12.62 -4.80
N HIS A 218 -23.75 -12.84 -3.50
CA HIS A 218 -24.48 -13.99 -2.97
C HIS A 218 -25.68 -13.50 -2.13
N PRO A 219 -26.83 -13.18 -2.76
CA PRO A 219 -28.00 -12.61 -2.10
C PRO A 219 -28.62 -13.51 -1.03
N GLU A 220 -28.31 -14.81 -1.05
CA GLU A 220 -28.77 -15.80 -0.06
C GLU A 220 -28.03 -15.69 1.29
N THR A 221 -26.95 -14.89 1.36
CA THR A 221 -26.19 -14.71 2.59
C THR A 221 -26.95 -13.78 3.54
N ASP A 222 -27.10 -14.20 4.80
CA ASP A 222 -27.63 -13.35 5.86
C ASP A 222 -26.74 -12.09 6.03
N VAL A 223 -27.36 -10.91 5.93
CA VAL A 223 -26.71 -9.60 6.04
C VAL A 223 -25.99 -9.44 7.39
N GLY A 224 -26.55 -10.02 8.46
CA GLY A 224 -25.94 -10.03 9.79
C GLY A 224 -24.65 -10.84 9.82
N VAL A 225 -24.63 -12.02 9.19
CA VAL A 225 -23.42 -12.86 9.09
C VAL A 225 -22.35 -12.15 8.25
N ALA A 226 -22.72 -11.62 7.08
CA ALA A 226 -21.80 -10.89 6.21
C ALA A 226 -21.17 -9.66 6.89
N ASN A 227 -21.96 -8.89 7.64
CA ASN A 227 -21.47 -7.74 8.39
C ASN A 227 -20.56 -8.17 9.55
N THR A 228 -20.91 -9.24 10.26
CA THR A 228 -20.11 -9.76 11.37
C THR A 228 -18.74 -10.23 10.89
N VAL A 229 -18.69 -11.02 9.80
CA VAL A 229 -17.43 -11.49 9.19
C VAL A 229 -16.55 -10.32 8.77
N ASN A 230 -17.13 -9.28 8.16
CA ASN A 230 -16.42 -8.07 7.79
C ASN A 230 -15.79 -7.35 8.99
N ILE A 231 -16.58 -7.09 10.02
CA ILE A 231 -16.12 -6.37 11.22
C ILE A 231 -15.02 -7.16 11.93
N VAL A 232 -15.25 -8.45 12.20
CA VAL A 232 -14.30 -9.31 12.90
C VAL A 232 -13.00 -9.39 12.12
N SER A 233 -13.04 -9.74 10.83
CA SER A 233 -11.83 -9.89 10.00
C SER A 233 -11.03 -8.59 9.92
N TYR A 234 -11.70 -7.44 9.76
CA TYR A 234 -11.05 -6.14 9.67
C TYR A 234 -10.29 -5.78 10.96
N TYR A 235 -10.95 -5.92 12.12
CA TYR A 235 -10.31 -5.60 13.40
C TYR A 235 -9.25 -6.62 13.81
N THR A 236 -9.39 -7.90 13.44
CA THR A 236 -8.34 -8.90 13.66
C THR A 236 -7.06 -8.54 12.91
N ILE A 237 -7.15 -8.15 11.64
CA ILE A 237 -5.97 -7.78 10.85
C ILE A 237 -5.31 -6.50 11.40
N ILE A 238 -6.11 -5.49 11.76
CA ILE A 238 -5.57 -4.26 12.37
C ILE A 238 -4.90 -4.55 13.70
N GLY A 239 -5.55 -5.35 14.56
CA GLY A 239 -4.98 -5.75 15.85
C GLY A 239 -3.65 -6.49 15.68
N ALA A 240 -3.58 -7.44 14.75
CA ALA A 240 -2.33 -8.13 14.40
C ALA A 240 -1.26 -7.15 13.91
N GLY A 241 -1.61 -6.21 13.03
CA GLY A 241 -0.68 -5.19 12.54
C GLY A 241 -0.11 -4.31 13.63
N ILE A 242 -0.94 -3.88 14.59
CA ILE A 242 -0.49 -3.10 15.74
C ILE A 242 0.50 -3.91 16.58
N LEU A 243 0.20 -5.18 16.90
CA LEU A 243 1.10 -6.03 17.68
C LEU A 243 2.45 -6.25 16.98
N VAL A 244 2.43 -6.55 15.68
CA VAL A 244 3.65 -6.72 14.89
C VAL A 244 4.47 -5.43 14.86
N SER A 245 3.83 -4.27 14.60
CA SER A 245 4.52 -2.98 14.59
C SER A 245 5.12 -2.61 15.95
N LEU A 246 4.41 -2.87 17.05
CA LEU A 246 4.94 -2.67 18.40
C LEU A 246 6.18 -3.53 18.66
N ASN A 247 6.15 -4.79 18.24
CA ASN A 247 7.31 -5.68 18.36
C ASN A 247 8.52 -5.17 17.57
N ILE A 248 8.30 -4.68 16.34
CA ILE A 248 9.36 -4.12 15.49
C ILE A 248 10.01 -2.91 16.17
N VAL A 249 9.23 -2.03 16.81
CA VAL A 249 9.77 -0.87 17.54
C VAL A 249 10.64 -1.30 18.72
N GLY A 250 10.37 -2.47 19.32
CA GLY A 250 11.10 -2.99 20.49
C GLY A 250 10.21 -3.16 21.73
N PHE A 251 8.88 -3.00 21.61
CA PHE A 251 7.99 -3.27 22.74
C PHE A 251 7.97 -4.77 23.07
N GLN A 252 8.14 -5.07 24.36
CA GLN A 252 8.03 -6.43 24.88
C GLN A 252 6.56 -6.87 24.86
N LEU A 253 6.18 -7.65 23.84
CA LEU A 253 4.82 -8.16 23.72
C LEU A 253 4.44 -9.13 24.84
N SER A 254 5.40 -9.68 25.59
CA SER A 254 5.15 -10.66 26.65
C SER A 254 4.11 -10.18 27.67
N ALA A 255 4.20 -8.92 28.11
CA ALA A 255 3.22 -8.35 29.04
C ALA A 255 1.83 -8.23 28.42
N LEU A 256 1.74 -7.80 27.15
CA LEU A 256 0.48 -7.72 26.43
C LEU A 256 -0.11 -9.12 26.20
N LEU A 257 0.70 -10.11 25.87
CA LEU A 257 0.28 -11.50 25.67
C LEU A 257 -0.31 -12.11 26.95
N ILE A 258 0.18 -11.74 28.13
CA ILE A 258 -0.44 -12.17 29.40
C ILE A 258 -1.84 -11.56 29.54
N VAL A 259 -1.99 -10.26 29.26
CA VAL A 259 -3.30 -9.59 29.33
C VAL A 259 -4.26 -10.17 28.30
N PHE A 260 -3.84 -10.32 27.05
CA PHE A 260 -4.64 -10.93 25.99
C PHE A 260 -4.95 -12.41 26.28
N GLY A 261 -4.02 -13.14 26.87
CA GLY A 261 -4.23 -14.52 27.31
C GLY A 261 -5.33 -14.61 28.37
N GLY A 262 -5.27 -13.77 29.39
CA GLY A 262 -6.31 -13.67 30.41
C GLY A 262 -7.67 -13.26 29.85
N LEU A 263 -7.71 -12.25 28.97
CA LEU A 263 -8.93 -11.84 28.27
C LEU A 263 -9.50 -12.98 27.41
N SER A 264 -8.65 -13.73 26.70
CA SER A 264 -9.07 -14.84 25.85
C SER A 264 -9.71 -15.97 26.68
N VAL A 265 -9.13 -16.28 27.85
CA VAL A 265 -9.72 -17.23 28.81
C VAL A 265 -11.07 -16.72 29.31
N GLY A 266 -11.17 -15.44 29.66
CA GLY A 266 -12.43 -14.82 30.11
C GLY A 266 -13.54 -14.87 29.04
N ILE A 267 -13.19 -14.56 27.78
CA ILE A 267 -14.11 -14.69 26.63
C ILE A 267 -14.50 -16.15 26.42
N GLY A 268 -13.55 -17.08 26.54
CA GLY A 268 -13.81 -18.53 26.42
C GLY A 268 -14.80 -19.04 27.46
N PHE A 269 -14.69 -18.61 28.72
CA PHE A 269 -15.67 -18.92 29.76
C PHE A 269 -17.04 -18.30 29.44
N GLY A 270 -17.10 -17.05 28.93
CA GLY A 270 -18.36 -16.40 28.54
C GLY A 270 -19.06 -17.07 27.35
N LEU A 271 -18.31 -17.71 26.45
CA LEU A 271 -18.84 -18.44 25.29
C LEU A 271 -19.01 -19.94 25.52
N GLN A 272 -18.72 -20.44 26.73
CA GLN A 272 -18.67 -21.86 27.02
C GLN A 272 -19.97 -22.59 26.67
N GLU A 273 -21.13 -22.02 27.02
CA GLU A 273 -22.43 -22.62 26.75
C GLU A 273 -22.74 -22.70 25.25
N LEU A 274 -22.44 -21.64 24.49
CA LEU A 274 -22.60 -21.62 23.04
C LEU A 274 -21.73 -22.69 22.36
N VAL A 275 -20.47 -22.81 22.79
CA VAL A 275 -19.55 -23.82 22.25
C VAL A 275 -19.99 -25.23 22.63
N ALA A 276 -20.44 -25.45 23.86
CA ALA A 276 -20.94 -26.75 24.31
C ALA A 276 -22.17 -27.19 23.51
N ASN A 277 -23.13 -26.29 23.28
CA ASN A 277 -24.31 -26.55 22.47
C ASN A 277 -23.95 -26.83 21.00
N PHE A 278 -23.00 -26.08 20.44
CA PHE A 278 -22.51 -26.29 19.08
C PHE A 278 -21.82 -27.65 18.90
N ILE A 279 -20.91 -28.02 19.82
CA ILE A 279 -20.23 -29.33 19.79
C ILE A 279 -21.24 -30.46 19.96
N SER A 280 -22.22 -30.30 20.84
CA SER A 280 -23.30 -31.27 21.03
C SER A 280 -24.06 -31.50 19.72
N GLY A 281 -24.40 -30.43 19.00
CA GLY A 281 -25.02 -30.52 17.67
C GLY A 281 -24.18 -31.30 16.66
N ILE A 282 -22.87 -31.02 16.58
CA ILE A 282 -21.94 -31.76 15.70
C ILE A 282 -21.87 -33.25 16.11
N MET A 283 -21.79 -33.53 17.40
CA MET A 283 -21.68 -34.89 17.92
C MET A 283 -22.93 -35.71 17.60
N LEU A 284 -24.13 -35.13 17.74
CA LEU A 284 -25.39 -35.77 17.35
C LEU A 284 -25.41 -36.15 15.86
N LEU A 285 -24.89 -35.26 15.00
CA LEU A 285 -24.77 -35.53 13.56
C LEU A 285 -23.74 -36.63 13.26
N PHE A 286 -22.61 -36.62 13.96
CA PHE A 286 -21.52 -37.57 13.74
C PHE A 286 -21.86 -38.98 14.22
N GLU A 287 -22.44 -39.09 15.41
CA GLU A 287 -22.85 -40.38 15.99
C GLU A 287 -24.13 -40.94 15.35
N GLN A 288 -24.81 -40.15 14.51
CA GLN A 288 -26.13 -40.46 13.95
C GLN A 288 -27.15 -40.91 15.00
N SER A 289 -27.03 -40.40 16.23
CA SER A 289 -27.91 -40.79 17.35
C SER A 289 -29.33 -40.25 17.20
N LEU A 290 -29.51 -39.25 16.32
CA LEU A 290 -30.81 -38.68 15.95
C LEU A 290 -30.90 -38.53 14.43
N ARG A 291 -32.04 -38.92 13.86
CA ARG A 291 -32.38 -38.75 12.44
C ARG A 291 -33.66 -37.91 12.30
N PRO A 292 -33.81 -37.11 11.22
CA PRO A 292 -35.08 -36.49 10.89
C PRO A 292 -36.17 -37.56 10.77
N GLY A 293 -37.26 -37.39 11.53
CA GLY A 293 -38.35 -38.38 11.66
C GLY A 293 -38.37 -39.16 12.98
N ASP A 294 -37.29 -39.11 13.78
CA ASP A 294 -37.27 -39.77 15.08
C ASP A 294 -38.20 -39.07 16.09
N ILE A 295 -38.93 -39.86 16.89
CA ILE A 295 -39.77 -39.35 17.98
C ILE A 295 -38.93 -39.34 19.25
N ILE A 296 -38.75 -38.17 19.83
CA ILE A 296 -37.96 -37.96 21.03
C ILE A 296 -38.76 -37.27 22.12
N GLU A 297 -38.37 -37.51 23.37
CA GLU A 297 -38.95 -36.87 24.54
C GLU A 297 -37.86 -36.01 25.23
N VAL A 298 -38.04 -34.69 25.21
CA VAL A 298 -37.11 -33.73 25.83
C VAL A 298 -37.87 -32.95 26.88
N SER A 299 -37.40 -32.97 28.13
CA SER A 299 -38.02 -32.28 29.26
C SER A 299 -39.53 -32.59 29.44
N GLY A 300 -39.93 -33.85 29.18
CA GLY A 300 -41.32 -34.33 29.32
C GLY A 300 -42.25 -33.95 28.17
N GLN A 301 -41.74 -33.38 27.06
CA GLN A 301 -42.50 -33.11 25.85
C GLN A 301 -42.09 -34.06 24.72
N ARG A 302 -43.07 -34.72 24.11
CA ARG A 302 -42.85 -35.57 22.93
C ARG A 302 -42.95 -34.76 21.65
N GLY A 303 -41.94 -34.89 20.80
CA GLY A 303 -41.88 -34.24 19.49
C GLY A 303 -41.19 -35.12 18.46
N MET A 304 -41.42 -34.82 17.20
CA MET A 304 -40.72 -35.45 16.08
C MET A 304 -39.62 -34.53 15.58
N VAL A 305 -38.42 -35.05 15.35
CA VAL A 305 -37.29 -34.28 14.82
C VAL A 305 -37.59 -33.91 13.37
N SER A 306 -37.76 -32.61 13.09
CA SER A 306 -38.00 -32.12 11.72
C SER A 306 -36.72 -31.92 10.93
N LYS A 307 -35.69 -31.34 11.58
CA LYS A 307 -34.37 -31.06 11.01
C LYS A 307 -33.35 -30.91 12.15
N LEU A 308 -32.10 -31.22 11.85
CA LEU A 308 -30.92 -31.01 12.69
C LEU A 308 -30.14 -29.80 12.21
#